data_AF-A0A9D8BQV6-F1
#
_entry.id   AF-A0A9D8BQV6-F1
#
_cell.length_a   1.000
_cell.length_b   1.000
_cell.length_c   1.000
_cell.angle_alpha   90.00
_cell.angle_beta   90.00
_cell.angle_gamma   90.00
#
_symmetry.space_group_name_H-M   'P 1'
#
loop_
_entity.id
_entity.type
_entity.pdbx_description
1 polymer ?
#
loop_
_entity_poly.entity_id
_entity_poly.type
_entity_poly.pdbx_seq_one_letter_code
_entity_poly.pdbx_strand_id
1 'polypeptide(L)'
;RLGAKLHPLTIEQNAITSFKSRTTLIPACANTIGPGLFLQSDYIIGGCDGTLGRGMMWQGMSFWLTLHHEPTPWLPSTFMPTLAGRLFYLKELEGPLVAECN
;
A
#
# COMPACT_ATOMS: atom_id res chain seq x y z
N ARG A 1 -2.22 21.95 8.02
CA ARG A 1 -3.22 20.95 8.46
C ARG A 1 -2.66 20.26 9.69
N LEU A 2 -3.50 19.96 10.69
CA LEU A 2 -3.11 19.04 11.77
C LEU A 2 -2.98 17.64 11.15
N GLY A 3 -1.89 16.92 11.45
CA GLY A 3 -1.66 15.59 10.90
C GLY A 3 -2.74 14.60 11.33
N ALA A 4 -3.08 13.66 10.46
CA ALA A 4 -3.99 12.56 10.80
C ALA A 4 -3.30 11.62 11.77
N LYS A 5 -4.03 11.12 12.78
CA LYS A 5 -3.52 10.13 13.72
C LYS A 5 -3.22 8.83 12.98
N LEU A 6 -2.05 8.26 13.25
CA LEU A 6 -1.68 6.97 12.69
C LEU A 6 -2.37 5.84 13.45
N HIS A 7 -2.83 4.83 12.71
CA HIS A 7 -3.31 3.59 13.31
C HIS A 7 -2.12 2.83 13.92
N PRO A 8 -2.27 2.11 15.05
CA PRO A 8 -1.19 1.34 15.65
C PRO A 8 -0.49 0.37 14.68
N LEU A 9 -1.24 -0.30 13.79
CA LEU A 9 -0.64 -1.17 12.76
C LEU A 9 0.20 -0.41 11.74
N THR A 10 -0.13 0.85 11.44
CA THR A 10 0.71 1.71 10.59
C THR A 10 2.00 2.10 11.31
N ILE A 11 1.92 2.33 12.62
CA ILE A 11 3.09 2.59 13.46
C ILE A 11 4.01 1.35 13.45
N GLU A 12 3.47 0.15 13.71
CA GLU A 12 4.26 -1.09 13.71
C GLU A 12 4.86 -1.43 12.34
N GLN A 13 4.11 -1.25 11.25
CA GLN A 13 4.64 -1.44 9.90
C GLN A 13 5.84 -0.51 9.64
N ASN A 14 5.72 0.77 9.97
CA ASN A 14 6.82 1.72 9.81
C ASN A 14 8.02 1.34 10.70
N ALA A 15 7.78 0.76 11.88
CA ALA A 15 8.84 0.32 12.77
C ALA A 15 9.75 -0.69 12.07
N ILE A 16 9.17 -1.74 11.48
CA ILE A 16 9.93 -2.78 10.80
C ILE A 16 10.55 -2.30 9.49
N THR A 17 9.85 -1.48 8.69
CA THR A 17 10.35 -1.10 7.35
C THR A 17 11.32 0.08 7.35
N SER A 18 11.20 1.01 8.30
CA SER A 18 11.86 2.32 8.21
C SER A 18 12.64 2.71 9.47
N PHE A 19 12.33 2.12 10.64
CA PHE A 19 12.92 2.52 11.92
C PHE A 19 13.66 1.39 12.65
N LYS A 20 14.01 0.29 11.95
CA LYS A 20 14.75 -0.86 12.52
C LYS A 20 14.13 -1.35 13.83
N SER A 21 12.82 -1.51 13.82
CA SER A 21 11.98 -1.95 14.95
C SER A 21 11.93 -1.00 16.15
N ARG A 22 12.29 0.28 15.98
CA ARG A 22 12.17 1.30 17.05
C ARG A 22 10.85 2.06 16.97
N THR A 23 9.77 1.44 17.44
CA THR A 23 8.42 2.02 17.49
C THR A 23 8.35 3.39 18.17
N THR A 24 9.16 3.62 19.20
CA THR A 24 9.16 4.88 19.98
C THR A 24 9.65 6.11 19.21
N LEU A 25 10.27 5.93 18.04
CA LEU A 25 10.73 7.03 17.18
C LEU A 25 9.70 7.43 16.13
N ILE A 26 8.57 6.74 16.04
CA ILE A 26 7.58 6.96 14.99
C ILE A 26 6.60 8.04 15.46
N PRO A 27 6.37 9.09 14.65
CA PRO A 27 5.38 10.11 14.98
C PRO A 27 3.97 9.50 15.08
N ALA A 28 3.17 9.97 16.04
CA ALA A 28 1.77 9.52 16.18
C ALA A 28 0.81 10.11 15.13
N CYS A 29 1.28 11.09 14.34
CA CYS A 29 0.49 11.74 13.30
C CYS A 29 1.31 11.95 12.02
N ALA A 30 0.65 11.96 10.87
CA ALA A 30 1.27 12.26 9.58
C ALA A 30 0.43 13.21 8.71
N ASN A 31 1.09 13.94 7.83
CA ASN A 31 0.44 14.72 6.77
C ASN A 31 0.44 13.90 5.47
N THR A 32 -0.68 13.90 4.76
CA THR A 32 -0.78 13.29 3.42
C THR A 32 -1.78 14.07 2.56
N ILE A 33 -1.66 13.94 1.24
CA ILE A 33 -2.71 14.36 0.32
C ILE A 33 -3.84 13.34 0.34
N GLY A 34 -5.08 13.82 0.31
CA GLY A 34 -6.26 12.95 0.25
C GLY A 34 -6.69 12.65 -1.19
N PRO A 35 -7.66 11.73 -1.37
CA PRO A 35 -8.24 11.44 -2.68
C PRO A 35 -8.75 12.66 -3.43
N GLY A 36 -9.34 13.63 -2.72
CA GLY A 36 -9.80 14.89 -3.33
C GLY A 36 -8.69 15.73 -3.97
N LEU A 37 -7.41 15.41 -3.75
CA LEU A 37 -6.28 16.05 -4.44
C LEU A 37 -5.68 15.13 -5.50
N PHE A 38 -5.29 13.91 -5.16
CA PHE A 38 -4.59 13.06 -6.14
C PHE A 38 -5.49 12.60 -7.29
N LEU A 39 -6.82 12.52 -7.09
CA LEU A 39 -7.76 12.16 -8.15
C LEU A 39 -7.98 13.25 -9.19
N GLN A 40 -7.41 14.44 -8.98
CA GLN A 40 -7.41 15.51 -9.97
C GLN A 40 -6.25 15.38 -10.99
N SER A 41 -5.42 14.35 -10.86
CA SER A 41 -4.29 14.14 -11.78
C SER A 41 -4.78 13.62 -13.13
N ASP A 42 -4.22 14.13 -14.22
CA ASP A 42 -4.53 13.65 -15.58
C ASP A 42 -3.92 12.26 -15.88
N TYR A 43 -2.88 11.89 -15.15
CA TYR A 43 -2.14 10.65 -15.36
C TYR A 43 -1.50 10.16 -14.06
N ILE A 44 -1.52 8.85 -13.83
CA ILE A 44 -0.92 8.22 -12.65
C ILE A 44 0.17 7.21 -13.00
N ILE A 45 1.18 7.13 -12.13
CA ILE A 45 2.22 6.11 -12.18
C ILE A 45 2.28 5.43 -10.82
N GLY A 46 2.12 4.11 -10.79
CA GLY A 46 2.14 3.28 -9.58
C GLY A 46 3.28 2.26 -9.60
N GLY A 47 3.68 1.82 -8.40
CA GLY A 47 4.70 0.80 -8.18
C GLY A 47 4.29 -0.17 -7.08
N CYS A 48 4.50 -1.48 -7.30
CA CYS A 48 4.33 -2.52 -6.29
C CYS A 48 5.53 -3.48 -6.26
N ASP A 49 6.28 -3.46 -5.17
CA ASP A 49 7.53 -4.20 -4.98
C ASP A 49 7.55 -5.03 -3.69
N GLY A 50 6.41 -5.21 -3.04
CA GLY A 50 6.29 -5.83 -1.72
C GLY A 50 6.45 -7.35 -1.69
N THR A 51 7.56 -7.83 -2.24
CA THR A 51 8.05 -9.21 -2.14
C THR A 51 9.18 -9.24 -1.09
N LEU A 52 9.31 -10.36 -0.37
CA LEU A 52 10.35 -10.57 0.65
C LEU A 52 11.35 -11.67 0.23
N GLY A 53 11.22 -12.17 -1.01
CA GLY A 53 11.96 -13.31 -1.54
C GLY A 53 11.50 -14.65 -0.96
N ARG A 54 11.94 -15.76 -1.57
CA ARG A 54 11.61 -17.13 -1.14
C ARG A 54 10.10 -17.39 -1.00
N GLY A 55 9.30 -16.93 -1.97
CA GLY A 55 7.83 -17.11 -1.96
C GLY A 55 7.06 -16.15 -1.04
N MET A 56 7.75 -15.47 -0.11
CA MET A 56 7.10 -14.53 0.82
C MET A 56 6.80 -13.19 0.15
N MET A 57 5.62 -12.65 0.45
CA MET A 57 5.16 -11.35 -0.03
C MET A 57 4.23 -10.68 0.98
N TRP A 58 4.19 -9.35 1.00
CA TRP A 58 3.28 -8.59 1.87
C TRP A 58 2.29 -7.72 1.08
N GLN A 59 2.57 -7.44 -0.21
CA GLN A 59 1.66 -6.69 -1.09
C GLN A 59 0.75 -7.56 -1.96
N GLY A 60 0.88 -8.89 -1.92
CA GLY A 60 0.11 -9.78 -2.79
C GLY A 60 -1.39 -9.53 -2.73
N MET A 61 -1.97 -9.53 -1.53
CA MET A 61 -3.41 -9.27 -1.36
C MET A 61 -3.83 -7.87 -1.82
N SER A 62 -3.09 -6.82 -1.44
CA SER A 62 -3.45 -5.45 -1.80
C SER A 62 -3.32 -5.17 -3.29
N PHE A 63 -2.32 -5.76 -3.95
CA PHE A 63 -2.17 -5.73 -5.41
C PHE A 63 -3.39 -6.33 -6.11
N TRP A 64 -3.79 -7.54 -5.71
CA TRP A 64 -4.94 -8.22 -6.28
C TRP A 64 -6.26 -7.47 -6.06
N LEU A 65 -6.51 -7.01 -4.82
CA LEU A 65 -7.71 -6.23 -4.50
C LEU A 65 -7.79 -4.91 -5.28
N THR A 66 -6.65 -4.22 -5.45
CA THR A 66 -6.58 -2.96 -6.20
C THR A 66 -7.08 -3.12 -7.63
N LEU A 67 -6.74 -4.23 -8.29
CA LEU A 67 -7.05 -4.46 -9.69
C LEU A 67 -8.44 -5.10 -9.94
N HIS A 68 -9.03 -5.76 -8.94
CA HIS A 68 -10.22 -6.60 -9.14
C HIS A 68 -11.43 -6.20 -8.30
N HIS A 69 -11.31 -5.20 -7.43
CA HIS A 69 -12.41 -4.72 -6.61
C HIS A 69 -12.87 -3.32 -7.06
N GLU A 70 -14.17 -3.05 -6.94
CA GLU A 70 -14.74 -1.74 -7.20
C GLU A 70 -14.13 -0.64 -6.29
N PRO A 71 -14.08 0.63 -6.74
CA PRO A 71 -13.63 1.75 -5.92
C PRO A 71 -14.39 1.85 -4.59
N THR A 72 -13.66 1.83 -3.47
CA THR A 72 -14.28 1.93 -2.13
C THR A 72 -13.35 2.59 -1.12
N PRO A 73 -13.87 3.46 -0.22
CA PRO A 73 -13.05 4.09 0.82
C PRO A 73 -12.34 3.11 1.77
N TRP A 74 -12.84 1.87 1.85
CA TRP A 74 -12.23 0.81 2.66
C TRP A 74 -10.98 0.19 2.03
N LEU A 75 -10.81 0.35 0.71
CA LEU A 75 -9.66 -0.12 -0.07
C LEU A 75 -9.13 1.04 -0.93
N PRO A 76 -8.50 2.08 -0.34
CA PRO A 76 -8.24 3.34 -1.05
C PRO A 76 -7.44 3.23 -2.37
N SER A 77 -6.64 2.18 -2.54
CA SER A 77 -5.90 1.93 -3.78
C SER A 77 -6.81 1.58 -4.95
N THR A 78 -8.04 1.10 -4.75
CA THR A 78 -8.99 0.77 -5.83
C THR A 78 -9.49 2.00 -6.59
N PHE A 79 -9.23 3.21 -6.10
CA PHE A 79 -9.44 4.42 -6.88
C PHE A 79 -8.32 4.70 -7.90
N MET A 80 -7.15 4.07 -7.80
CA MET A 80 -6.05 4.30 -8.74
C MET A 80 -6.42 3.83 -10.16
N PRO A 81 -6.94 2.60 -10.37
CA PRO A 81 -7.21 2.10 -11.72
C PRO A 81 -8.35 2.83 -12.43
N THR A 82 -9.07 3.76 -11.78
CA THR A 82 -10.10 4.57 -12.44
C THR A 82 -9.51 5.73 -13.26
N LEU A 83 -8.20 5.95 -13.18
CA LEU A 83 -7.48 6.98 -13.93
C LEU A 83 -6.55 6.34 -14.97
N ALA A 84 -6.30 7.08 -16.06
CA ALA A 84 -5.30 6.68 -17.04
C ALA A 84 -3.91 6.63 -16.40
N GLY A 85 -3.14 5.58 -16.67
CA GLY A 85 -1.85 5.43 -16.02
C GLY A 85 -1.02 4.22 -16.40
N ARG A 86 0.06 4.02 -15.64
CA ARG A 86 0.95 2.85 -15.76
C ARG A 86 1.31 2.31 -14.38
N LEU A 87 1.20 0.99 -14.22
CA LEU A 87 1.61 0.26 -13.03
C LEU A 87 2.86 -0.55 -13.34
N PHE A 88 3.89 -0.42 -12.49
CA PHE A 88 5.06 -1.29 -12.47
C PHE A 88 4.95 -2.22 -11.27
N TYR A 89 5.17 -3.51 -11.46
CA TYR A 89 5.10 -4.46 -10.35
C TYR A 89 6.08 -5.62 -10.53
N LEU A 90 6.44 -6.25 -9.42
CA LEU A 90 7.23 -7.48 -9.41
C LEU A 90 6.35 -8.67 -9.78
N LYS A 91 6.79 -9.49 -10.73
CA LYS A 91 6.02 -10.60 -11.31
C LYS A 91 5.55 -11.60 -10.25
N GLU A 92 6.30 -11.76 -9.17
CA GLU A 92 5.97 -12.62 -8.02
C GLU A 92 4.64 -12.22 -7.33
N LEU A 93 4.18 -10.98 -7.50
CA LEU A 93 2.90 -10.52 -6.95
C LEU A 93 1.67 -11.03 -7.73
N GLU A 94 1.87 -11.60 -8.92
CA GLU A 94 0.79 -12.25 -9.71
C GLU A 94 0.26 -13.54 -9.04
N GLY A 95 0.84 -13.98 -7.92
CA GLY A 95 0.31 -15.08 -7.13
C GLY A 95 0.63 -16.48 -7.69
N PRO A 96 -0.15 -17.50 -7.28
CA PRO A 96 -1.33 -17.42 -6.42
C PRO A 96 -0.99 -17.15 -4.94
N LEU A 97 -1.93 -16.55 -4.18
CA LEU A 97 -1.80 -16.31 -2.73
C LEU A 97 -2.04 -17.60 -1.92
N VAL A 98 -1.30 -18.66 -2.24
CA VAL A 98 -1.38 -19.96 -1.56
C VAL A 98 -0.53 -19.91 -0.30
N ALA A 99 -1.09 -20.33 0.82
CA ALA A 99 -0.35 -20.45 2.07
C ALA A 99 0.66 -21.61 1.98
N GLU A 100 1.93 -21.34 2.30
CA GLU A 100 2.98 -22.36 2.33
C GLU A 100 3.00 -23.14 3.67
N CYS A 101 2.43 -22.59 4.75
CA CYS A 101 2.32 -23.19 6.09
C CYS A 101 3.56 -24.03 6.50
N ASN A 102 4.65 -23.34 6.88
CA ASN A 102 5.85 -23.98 7.44
C ASN A 102 5.58 -24.67 8.79
#